data_AF-A0AAV4SSR4-F1
#
_entry.id   AF-A0AAV4SSR4-F1
#
_cell.length_a   1.000
_cell.length_b   1.000
_cell.length_c   1.000
_cell.angle_alpha   90.00
_cell.angle_beta   90.00
_cell.angle_gamma   90.00
#
_symmetry.space_group_name_H-M   'P 1'
#
loop_
_entity.id
_entity.type
_entity.pdbx_description
1 polymer ?
#
loop_
_entity_poly.entity_id
_entity_poly.type
_entity_poly.pdbx_seq_one_letter_code
_entity_poly.pdbx_strand_id
1 'polypeptide(L)'
;MEEFEFVFMLHFWNRILRQFSKVNKILQSPSILLSSCADWYRSLLDILRGIREDFDALEQQAKHPLPNTVHRTIRIIIRSKRQRNYENSSDPECLRRTLFKR
;
A
#
# COMPACT_ATOMS: atom_id res chain seq x y z
N MET A 1 -18.25 4.26 6.86
CA MET A 1 -16.85 3.90 6.64
C MET A 1 -16.40 3.17 7.89
N GLU A 2 -15.86 1.95 7.76
CA GLU A 2 -15.36 1.21 8.93
C GLU A 2 -14.20 2.00 9.58
N GLU A 3 -14.06 2.00 10.91
CA GLU A 3 -13.03 2.80 11.61
C GLU A 3 -11.62 2.55 11.06
N PHE A 4 -11.32 1.29 10.74
CA PHE A 4 -10.07 0.92 10.09
C PHE A 4 -9.89 1.53 8.70
N GLU A 5 -10.94 1.49 7.87
CA GLU A 5 -10.91 2.06 6.53
C GLU A 5 -10.65 3.56 6.59
N PHE A 6 -11.25 4.26 7.55
CA PHE A 6 -10.97 5.67 7.80
C PHE A 6 -9.52 5.91 8.19
N VAL A 7 -8.99 5.17 9.17
CA VAL A 7 -7.60 5.30 9.63
C VAL A 7 -6.61 4.95 8.51
N PHE A 8 -6.89 3.90 7.74
CA PHE A 8 -6.10 3.52 6.57
C PHE A 8 -6.07 4.64 5.52
N MET A 9 -7.24 5.16 5.14
CA MET A 9 -7.35 6.24 4.17
C MET A 9 -6.66 7.51 4.67
N LEU A 10 -6.72 7.80 5.97
CA LEU A 10 -5.99 8.90 6.58
C LEU A 10 -4.47 8.74 6.40
N HIS A 11 -3.90 7.57 6.72
CA HIS A 11 -2.46 7.32 6.53
C HIS A 11 -2.04 7.36 5.06
N PHE A 12 -2.83 6.74 4.19
CA PHE A 12 -2.63 6.72 2.75
C PHE A 12 -2.57 8.14 2.17
N TRP A 13 -3.59 8.95 2.42
CA TRP A 13 -3.66 10.32 1.89
C TRP A 13 -2.62 11.24 2.52
N ASN A 14 -2.33 11.10 3.83
CA ASN A 14 -1.28 11.91 4.46
C ASN A 14 0.08 11.69 3.79
N ARG A 15 0.41 10.44 3.42
CA ARG A 15 1.67 10.12 2.73
C ARG A 15 1.76 10.85 1.39
N ILE A 16 0.71 10.75 0.57
CA ILE A 16 0.63 11.42 -0.74
C ILE A 16 0.75 12.94 -0.56
N LEU A 17 -0.12 13.53 0.25
CA LEU A 17 -0.21 14.98 0.39
C LEU A 17 1.07 15.59 0.97
N ARG A 18 1.74 14.90 1.90
CA ARG A 18 3.04 15.36 2.41
C ARG A 18 4.10 15.41 1.33
N GLN A 19 4.16 14.41 0.45
CA GLN A 19 5.14 14.40 -0.63
C GLN A 19 4.85 15.48 -1.66
N PHE A 20 3.59 15.64 -2.06
CA PHE A 20 3.16 16.72 -2.94
C PHE A 20 3.46 18.09 -2.35
N SER A 21 3.20 18.29 -1.05
CA SER A 21 3.51 19.55 -0.35
C SER A 21 5.01 19.86 -0.36
N LYS A 22 5.87 18.86 -0.12
CA LYS A 22 7.34 19.02 -0.18
C LYS A 22 7.79 19.42 -1.57
N VAL A 23 7.37 18.68 -2.59
CA VAL A 23 7.79 18.95 -3.97
C VAL A 23 7.26 20.30 -4.45
N ASN A 24 6.02 20.64 -4.11
CA ASN A 24 5.45 21.96 -4.46
C ASN A 24 6.27 23.11 -3.87
N LYS A 25 6.71 23.01 -2.60
CA LYS A 25 7.61 24.01 -1.99
C LYS A 25 8.95 24.13 -2.73
N ILE A 26 9.51 23.01 -3.18
CA ILE A 26 10.77 23.00 -3.93
C ILE A 26 10.59 23.65 -5.30
N LEU A 27 9.52 23.30 -6.01
CA LEU A 27 9.21 23.82 -7.35
C LEU A 27 8.93 25.33 -7.35
N GLN A 28 8.43 25.87 -6.24
CA GLN A 28 8.19 27.30 -6.06
C GLN A 28 9.46 28.08 -5.67
N SER A 29 10.61 27.41 -5.53
CA SER A 29 11.88 28.07 -5.25
C SER A 29 12.34 28.92 -6.44
N PRO A 30 12.77 30.17 -6.24
CA PRO A 30 13.20 31.06 -7.33
C PRO A 30 14.50 30.62 -8.02
N SER A 31 15.26 29.71 -7.42
CA SER A 31 16.56 29.23 -7.92
C SER A 31 16.50 27.86 -8.60
N ILE A 32 15.31 27.35 -8.91
CA ILE A 32 15.18 26.00 -9.47
C ILE A 32 15.50 25.96 -10.98
N LEU A 33 16.29 24.96 -11.37
CA LEU A 33 16.56 24.66 -12.77
C LEU A 33 15.40 23.86 -13.38
N LEU A 34 15.12 24.09 -14.66
CA LEU A 34 14.05 23.37 -15.37
C LEU A 34 14.27 21.85 -15.39
N SER A 35 15.53 21.39 -15.52
CA SER A 35 15.89 19.97 -15.42
C SER A 35 15.51 19.39 -14.05
N SER A 36 15.82 20.12 -12.98
CA SER A 36 15.43 19.74 -11.62
C SER A 36 13.91 19.65 -11.46
N CYS A 37 13.14 20.54 -12.09
CA CYS A 37 11.67 20.45 -12.08
C CYS A 37 11.18 19.09 -12.65
N ALA A 38 11.74 18.66 -13.79
CA ALA A 38 11.39 17.39 -14.41
C ALA A 38 11.73 16.20 -13.49
N ASP A 39 12.86 16.25 -12.80
CA ASP A 39 13.28 15.21 -11.85
C ASP A 39 12.36 15.14 -10.61
N TRP A 40 11.92 16.29 -10.09
CA TRP A 40 10.97 16.31 -8.97
C TRP A 40 9.59 15.76 -9.35
N TYR A 41 9.10 16.06 -10.56
CA TYR A 41 7.85 15.48 -11.06
C TYR A 41 7.98 13.97 -11.31
N ARG A 42 9.12 13.50 -11.83
CA ARG A 42 9.41 12.06 -11.95
C ARG A 42 9.41 11.38 -10.59
N SER A 43 10.05 12.00 -9.59
CA SER A 43 10.04 11.48 -8.22
C SER A 43 8.63 11.36 -7.64
N LEU A 44 7.75 12.35 -7.87
CA LEU A 44 6.33 12.24 -7.49
C LEU A 44 5.63 11.06 -8.18
N LEU A 45 5.86 10.90 -9.48
CA LEU A 45 5.27 9.81 -10.26
C LEU A 45 5.75 8.44 -9.75
N ASP A 46 7.03 8.30 -9.45
CA ASP A 46 7.60 7.05 -8.94
C ASP A 46 7.03 6.71 -7.56
N ILE A 47 6.79 7.70 -6.71
CA ILE A 47 6.11 7.50 -5.43
C ILE A 47 4.67 7.04 -5.64
N LEU A 48 3.92 7.66 -6.55
CA LEU A 48 2.55 7.23 -6.86
C LEU A 48 2.50 5.81 -7.42
N ARG A 49 3.49 5.42 -8.22
CA ARG A 49 3.62 4.05 -8.74
C ARG A 49 3.92 3.06 -7.61
N GLY A 50 4.83 3.42 -6.70
CA GLY A 50 5.29 2.58 -5.57
C GLY A 50 4.27 2.41 -4.43
N ILE A 51 3.22 3.23 -4.39
CA ILE A 51 2.22 3.20 -3.31
C ILE A 51 1.48 1.87 -3.23
N ARG A 52 1.36 1.14 -4.35
CA ARG A 52 0.68 -0.15 -4.36
C ARG A 52 1.49 -1.21 -3.62
N GLU A 53 2.81 -1.15 -3.76
CA GLU A 53 3.78 -2.01 -3.08
C GLU A 53 3.86 -1.67 -1.58
N ASP A 54 3.63 -0.40 -1.23
CA ASP A 54 3.59 0.08 0.16
C ASP A 54 2.29 -0.29 0.92
N PHE A 55 1.33 -0.96 0.28
CA PHE A 55 0.02 -1.24 0.87
C PHE A 55 0.13 -1.96 2.22
N ASP A 56 0.98 -2.99 2.31
CA ASP A 56 1.15 -3.77 3.55
C ASP A 56 1.71 -2.91 4.70
N ALA A 57 2.63 -1.98 4.39
CA ALA A 57 3.17 -1.05 5.37
C ALA A 57 2.12 -0.04 5.86
N LEU A 58 1.29 0.47 4.94
CA LEU A 58 0.17 1.36 5.28
C LEU A 58 -0.90 0.65 6.10
N GLU A 59 -1.17 -0.62 5.78
CA GLU A 59 -2.11 -1.45 6.53
C GLU A 59 -1.62 -1.70 7.96
N GLN A 60 -0.32 -2.00 8.14
CA GLN A 60 0.28 -2.15 9.48
C GLN A 60 0.22 -0.86 10.29
N GLN A 61 0.50 0.29 9.67
CA GLN A 61 0.40 1.60 10.33
C GLN A 61 -1.02 1.88 10.82
N ALA A 62 -2.03 1.52 10.01
CA ALA A 62 -3.43 1.71 10.37
C ALA A 62 -3.93 0.74 11.46
N LYS A 63 -3.29 -0.43 11.61
CA LYS A 63 -3.59 -1.40 12.68
C LYS A 63 -3.04 -0.98 14.04
N HIS A 64 -1.89 -0.31 14.07
CA HIS A 64 -1.24 0.11 15.31
C HIS A 64 -2.15 0.92 16.28
N PRO A 65 -2.92 1.92 15.83
CA PRO A 65 -3.84 2.66 16.71
C PRO A 65 -5.12 1.88 17.08
N LEU A 66 -5.38 0.71 16.51
CA LEU A 66 -6.60 -0.07 16.69
C LEU A 66 -6.31 -1.49 17.24
N PRO A 67 -5.81 -1.63 18.49
CA PRO A 67 -5.24 -2.89 18.97
C PRO A 67 -6.22 -4.07 19.13
N ASN A 68 -7.53 -3.95 18.88
CA ASN A 68 -8.51 -5.01 19.16
C ASN A 68 -9.64 -5.18 18.12
N THR A 69 -9.60 -4.54 16.96
CA THR A 69 -10.65 -4.71 15.94
C THR A 69 -10.35 -5.91 15.04
N VAL A 70 -11.16 -6.97 15.16
CA VAL A 70 -11.10 -8.12 14.25
C VAL A 70 -11.58 -7.68 12.87
N HIS A 71 -10.64 -7.29 12.00
CA HIS A 71 -10.95 -6.93 10.60
C HIS A 71 -11.48 -8.16 9.84
N ARG A 72 -12.80 -8.20 9.62
CA ARG A 72 -13.45 -9.26 8.81
C ARG A 72 -13.16 -9.08 7.32
N THR A 73 -13.07 -7.85 6.85
CA THR A 73 -13.23 -7.51 5.43
C THR A 73 -11.96 -7.76 4.62
N ILE A 74 -10.78 -7.48 5.19
CA ILE A 74 -9.49 -7.66 4.49
C ILE A 74 -9.08 -9.14 4.41
N ARG A 75 -9.39 -9.93 5.44
CA ARG A 75 -9.16 -11.39 5.41
C ARG A 75 -9.88 -12.04 4.23
N ILE A 76 -11.07 -11.55 3.87
CA ILE A 76 -11.86 -12.07 2.75
C ILE A 76 -11.20 -11.73 1.40
N ILE A 77 -10.72 -10.49 1.23
CA ILE A 77 -10.06 -10.05 -0.02
C ILE A 77 -8.71 -10.75 -0.21
N ILE A 78 -7.92 -10.93 0.85
CA ILE A 78 -6.64 -11.65 0.79
C ILE A 78 -6.84 -13.14 0.50
N ARG A 79 -7.84 -13.80 1.13
CA ARG A 79 -8.18 -15.19 0.83
C ARG A 79 -8.58 -15.38 -0.64
N SER A 80 -9.41 -14.49 -1.16
CA SER A 80 -9.89 -14.56 -2.55
C SER A 80 -8.82 -14.18 -3.60
N LYS A 81 -7.76 -13.45 -3.23
CA LYS A 81 -6.57 -13.27 -4.09
C LYS A 81 -5.61 -14.48 -4.04
N ARG A 82 -5.42 -15.09 -2.87
CA ARG A 82 -4.60 -16.31 -2.72
C ARG A 82 -5.22 -17.51 -3.43
N GLN A 83 -6.54 -17.67 -3.38
CA GLN A 83 -7.26 -18.73 -4.10
C GLN A 83 -7.11 -18.59 -5.62
N ARG A 84 -7.24 -17.37 -6.17
CA ARG A 84 -7.03 -17.12 -7.61
C ARG A 84 -5.60 -17.39 -8.08
N ASN A 85 -4.59 -17.09 -7.26
CA ASN A 85 -3.20 -17.42 -7.60
C ASN A 85 -2.91 -18.94 -7.52
N TYR A 86 -3.62 -19.68 -6.67
CA TYR A 86 -3.47 -21.13 -6.53
C TYR A 86 -4.18 -21.89 -7.67
N GLU A 87 -5.34 -21.41 -8.14
CA GLU A 87 -6.04 -21.95 -9.31
C GLU A 87 -5.25 -21.77 -10.62
N ASN A 88 -4.44 -20.69 -10.70
CA ASN A 88 -3.59 -20.43 -11.86
C ASN A 88 -2.21 -21.11 -11.80
N SER A 89 -1.81 -21.69 -10.66
CA SER A 89 -0.59 -22.49 -10.55
C SER A 89 -0.94 -23.97 -10.68
N SER A 90 -0.83 -24.51 -11.89
CA SER A 90 -0.91 -25.97 -12.14
C SER A 90 0.37 -26.67 -11.66
N ASP A 91 0.66 -26.62 -10.36
CA ASP A 91 1.76 -27.36 -9.74
C ASP A 91 1.22 -28.38 -8.71
N PRO A 92 1.24 -29.69 -9.01
CA PRO A 92 0.61 -30.72 -8.19
C PRO A 92 1.35 -31.06 -6.88
N GLU A 93 2.50 -30.45 -6.59
CA GLU A 93 3.30 -30.75 -5.38
C GLU A 93 2.75 -30.10 -4.08
N CYS A 94 1.84 -29.12 -4.16
CA CYS A 94 1.43 -28.37 -2.98
C CYS A 94 0.32 -29.05 -2.12
N LEU A 95 -0.27 -30.15 -2.61
CA LEU A 95 -1.35 -30.90 -1.91
C LEU A 95 -0.86 -31.81 -0.76
N ARG A 96 0.45 -32.03 -0.60
CA ARG A 96 0.97 -32.95 0.43
C ARG A 96 1.19 -32.34 1.82
N ARG A 97 1.24 -31.01 1.96
CA ARG A 97 1.58 -30.37 3.24
C ARG A 97 0.40 -30.04 4.16
N THR A 98 -0.84 -30.16 3.70
CA THR A 98 -2.02 -29.77 4.48
C THR A 98 -2.73 -30.92 5.19
N LEU A 99 -2.37 -32.18 4.91
CA LEU A 99 -3.06 -33.35 5.48
C LEU A 99 -2.40 -33.96 6.73
N PHE A 100 -1.21 -33.50 7.13
CA PHE A 100 -0.52 -33.97 8.34
C PHE A 100 -0.27 -32.83 9.33
N LYS A 101 -1.33 -32.43 10.03
CA LYS A 101 -1.24 -31.86 11.39
C LYS A 101 -2.59 -32.09 12.06
N ARG A 102 -2.77 -33.29 12.61
CA ARG A 102 -3.66 -33.56 13.73
C ARG A 102 -2.83 -33.51 15.01
#